data_AF-A0A7C4YCR5-F1
#
_entry.id   AF-A0A7C4YCR5-F1
#
_cell.length_a   1.000
_cell.length_b   1.000
_cell.length_c   1.000
_cell.angle_alpha   90.00
_cell.angle_beta   90.00
_cell.angle_gamma   90.00
#
_symmetry.space_group_name_H-M   'P 1'
#
loop_
_entity.id
_entity.type
_entity.pdbx_description
1 polymer ?
#
loop_
_entity_poly.entity_id
_entity_poly.type
_entity_poly.pdbx_seq_one_letter_code
_entity_poly.pdbx_strand_id
1 'polypeptide(L)'
;MTLRLKNVKLWAFILMICVIAAGTMAYQFGLVDLSPTYIESPNLNATASGGNGTGSSNAAATYSSAKVSAEGQSTVSIVQAKTAKAEDIKYEEIKELVKQAVEMAGGFKGLIKDGQTVVLKPNLVTQDDYTLPGWQGRPLVPEVNGTTTDYRFTRAVVELVRQYNPNGKVYVMEGSAFPTKDVMKHLKYTPEFIPGVTDFIALDEACGDWQDYNSPKLAKVDLTSKMKNNSRIKTPDNGTHDKIYMNKIYKECDVLISLPVLKTHWGAKVSGAIKNVAIGAAPPNIYGSGPSNPNR
;
A
#
# COMPACT_ATOMS: atom_id res chain seq x y z
N MET A 1 -42.77 -16.26 2.51
CA MET A 1 -42.58 -14.84 2.14
C MET A 1 -41.43 -14.76 1.14
N THR A 2 -41.75 -14.70 -0.14
CA THR A 2 -40.80 -14.86 -1.25
C THR A 2 -40.25 -13.48 -1.62
N LEU A 3 -39.04 -13.13 -1.18
CA LEU A 3 -38.43 -11.84 -1.55
C LEU A 3 -37.91 -11.89 -3.00
N ARG A 4 -38.59 -11.15 -3.88
CA ARG A 4 -38.15 -10.89 -5.27
C ARG A 4 -36.96 -9.92 -5.28
N LEU A 5 -35.75 -10.45 -5.47
CA LEU A 5 -34.53 -9.70 -5.81
C LEU A 5 -34.61 -9.19 -7.27
N LYS A 6 -35.19 -8.00 -7.50
CA LYS A 6 -35.16 -7.37 -8.83
C LYS A 6 -34.33 -6.09 -8.97
N ASN A 7 -33.82 -5.51 -7.87
CA ASN A 7 -33.16 -4.19 -7.93
C ASN A 7 -31.67 -4.12 -7.52
N VAL A 8 -30.95 -5.24 -7.39
CA VAL A 8 -29.53 -5.25 -6.95
C VAL A 8 -28.52 -5.15 -8.12
N LYS A 9 -28.97 -4.84 -9.36
CA LYS A 9 -28.15 -5.09 -10.56
C LYS A 9 -27.29 -3.94 -11.11
N LEU A 10 -27.36 -2.71 -10.58
CA LEU A 10 -26.58 -1.60 -11.17
C LEU A 10 -25.30 -1.24 -10.40
N TRP A 11 -25.36 -1.22 -9.07
CA TRP A 11 -24.20 -0.85 -8.23
C TRP A 11 -23.10 -1.91 -8.19
N ALA A 12 -23.47 -3.19 -8.20
CA ALA A 12 -22.52 -4.30 -8.26
C ALA A 12 -21.77 -4.35 -9.61
N PHE A 13 -22.36 -3.82 -10.69
CA PHE A 13 -21.78 -3.88 -12.03
C PHE A 13 -20.71 -2.80 -12.25
N ILE A 14 -20.89 -1.60 -11.69
CA ILE A 14 -19.93 -0.49 -11.80
C ILE A 14 -18.65 -0.81 -11.01
N LEU A 15 -18.78 -1.38 -9.81
CA LEU A 15 -17.63 -1.74 -8.98
C LEU A 15 -16.81 -2.92 -9.55
N MET A 16 -17.48 -3.85 -10.25
CA MET A 16 -16.83 -5.03 -10.86
C MET A 16 -15.94 -4.66 -12.06
N ILE A 17 -16.28 -3.58 -12.78
CA ILE A 17 -15.51 -3.09 -13.93
C ILE A 17 -14.19 -2.45 -13.49
N CYS A 18 -14.18 -1.70 -12.38
CA CYS A 18 -12.97 -1.05 -11.85
C CYS A 18 -11.91 -2.06 -11.35
N VAL A 19 -12.33 -3.24 -10.89
CA VAL A 19 -11.44 -4.24 -10.29
C VAL A 19 -10.72 -5.10 -11.34
N ILE A 20 -11.40 -5.49 -12.43
CA ILE A 20 -10.78 -6.25 -13.52
C ILE A 20 -9.80 -5.35 -14.31
N ALA A 21 -10.09 -4.06 -14.40
CA ALA A 21 -9.17 -3.09 -14.98
C ALA A 21 -7.87 -2.99 -14.15
N ALA A 22 -7.93 -2.92 -12.81
CA ALA A 22 -6.77 -2.61 -11.98
C ALA A 22 -5.68 -3.69 -11.85
N GLY A 23 -6.08 -4.97 -11.77
CA GLY A 23 -5.11 -6.08 -11.77
C GLY A 23 -4.41 -6.25 -13.11
N THR A 24 -5.14 -5.99 -14.20
CA THR A 24 -4.60 -6.00 -15.57
C THR A 24 -3.72 -4.77 -15.81
N MET A 25 -4.09 -3.62 -15.23
CA MET A 25 -3.42 -2.33 -15.37
C MET A 25 -1.98 -2.40 -14.90
N ALA A 26 -1.68 -2.75 -13.65
CA ALA A 26 -0.30 -2.62 -13.18
C ALA A 26 0.67 -3.75 -13.62
N TYR A 27 0.16 -4.87 -14.16
CA TYR A 27 0.97 -5.81 -14.93
C TYR A 27 1.29 -5.27 -16.34
N GLN A 28 0.34 -4.57 -16.98
CA GLN A 28 0.53 -4.01 -18.33
C GLN A 28 1.21 -2.64 -18.36
N PHE A 29 1.25 -1.92 -17.24
CA PHE A 29 1.93 -0.63 -17.11
C PHE A 29 3.46 -0.75 -16.88
N GLY A 30 4.02 -1.96 -16.82
CA GLY A 30 5.45 -2.15 -16.52
C GLY A 30 5.85 -1.61 -15.15
N LEU A 31 4.87 -1.40 -14.25
CA LEU A 31 5.10 -0.94 -12.88
C LEU A 31 5.69 -2.06 -12.00
N VAL A 32 5.53 -3.33 -12.43
CA VAL A 32 6.10 -4.54 -11.83
C VAL A 32 6.27 -5.59 -12.92
N ASP A 33 7.46 -6.20 -13.05
CA ASP A 33 7.67 -7.44 -13.83
C ASP A 33 7.19 -8.63 -12.97
N LEU A 34 6.18 -9.36 -13.45
CA LEU A 34 5.61 -10.52 -12.76
C LEU A 34 6.03 -11.82 -13.45
N SER A 35 7.33 -11.99 -13.69
CA SER A 35 7.93 -13.28 -14.07
C SER A 35 8.70 -13.97 -12.93
N PRO A 36 8.17 -14.10 -11.69
CA PRO A 36 8.92 -14.79 -10.66
C PRO A 36 8.99 -16.29 -10.98
N THR A 37 10.19 -16.74 -11.34
CA THR A 37 10.62 -18.10 -11.05
C THR A 37 10.87 -18.16 -9.54
N TYR A 38 10.03 -18.87 -8.80
CA TYR A 38 10.22 -19.10 -7.38
C TYR A 38 11.31 -20.16 -7.22
N ILE A 39 12.43 -19.79 -6.61
CA ILE A 39 13.44 -20.73 -6.13
C ILE A 39 13.50 -20.55 -4.62
N GLU A 40 13.02 -21.56 -3.88
CA GLU A 40 13.26 -21.63 -2.44
C GLU A 40 14.78 -21.67 -2.21
N SER A 41 15.32 -20.71 -1.45
CA SER A 41 16.69 -20.85 -0.96
C SER A 41 16.69 -21.87 0.19
N PRO A 42 17.38 -23.01 0.05
CA PRO A 42 17.53 -23.93 1.17
C PRO A 42 18.52 -23.28 2.13
N ASN A 43 18.02 -22.65 3.19
CA ASN A 43 18.61 -22.54 4.53
C ASN A 43 17.95 -21.41 5.34
N LEU A 44 16.79 -21.70 5.91
CA LEU A 44 16.26 -21.00 7.09
C LEU A 44 15.86 -22.03 8.15
N ASN A 45 16.73 -23.01 8.42
CA ASN A 45 16.64 -23.77 9.66
C ASN A 45 17.27 -22.93 10.77
N ALA A 46 16.44 -22.18 11.48
CA ALA A 46 16.77 -21.70 12.82
C ALA A 46 16.86 -22.93 13.73
N THR A 47 18.03 -23.56 13.81
CA THR A 47 18.31 -24.57 14.81
C THR A 47 18.33 -23.91 16.18
N ALA A 48 17.26 -24.13 16.94
CA ALA A 48 17.25 -23.96 18.38
C ALA A 48 18.20 -25.01 18.99
N SER A 49 19.28 -24.57 19.63
CA SER A 49 19.98 -25.39 20.62
C SER A 49 20.02 -24.63 21.94
N GLY A 50 19.32 -25.18 22.95
CA GLY A 50 19.41 -24.71 24.31
C GLY A 50 20.83 -24.85 24.86
N GLY A 51 21.28 -23.82 25.57
CA GLY A 51 22.52 -23.81 26.32
C GLY A 51 22.48 -22.69 27.36
N ASN A 52 22.38 -23.06 28.64
CA ASN A 52 22.62 -22.17 29.76
C ASN A 52 24.02 -21.56 29.65
N GLY A 53 24.14 -20.24 29.71
CA GLY A 53 25.42 -19.55 29.73
C GLY A 53 25.25 -18.06 30.01
N THR A 54 25.59 -17.66 31.23
CA THR A 54 25.77 -16.27 31.66
C THR A 54 26.90 -15.61 30.86
N GLY A 55 26.62 -14.50 30.17
CA GLY A 55 27.66 -13.71 29.50
C GLY A 55 27.10 -12.60 28.62
N SER A 56 27.25 -11.35 29.09
CA SER A 56 27.06 -10.14 28.29
C SER A 56 28.05 -10.13 27.12
N SER A 57 27.57 -10.18 25.88
CA SER A 57 28.32 -9.70 24.72
C SER A 57 27.35 -9.31 23.58
N ASN A 58 27.54 -8.11 23.04
CA ASN A 58 26.87 -7.63 21.83
C ASN A 58 27.28 -8.52 20.64
N ALA A 59 26.46 -9.51 20.30
CA ALA A 59 26.61 -10.26 19.07
C ALA A 59 26.01 -9.43 17.93
N ALA A 60 26.88 -8.76 17.16
CA ALA A 60 26.52 -8.25 15.85
C ALA A 60 26.10 -9.44 14.97
N ALA A 61 24.83 -9.49 14.59
CA ALA A 61 24.33 -10.54 13.72
C ALA A 61 24.91 -10.34 12.31
N THR A 62 25.87 -11.18 11.94
CA THR A 62 26.39 -11.29 10.57
C THR A 62 25.36 -12.04 9.73
N TYR A 63 24.57 -11.30 8.95
CA TYR A 63 23.68 -11.88 7.95
C TYR A 63 24.40 -11.96 6.60
N SER A 64 24.37 -13.15 6.00
CA SER A 64 24.84 -13.39 4.63
C SER A 64 24.09 -12.46 3.67
N SER A 65 24.82 -11.61 2.94
CA SER A 65 24.26 -10.75 1.90
C SER A 65 23.44 -11.58 0.91
N ALA A 66 22.15 -11.27 0.75
CA ALA A 66 21.32 -11.89 -0.27
C ALA A 66 21.97 -11.69 -1.66
N LYS A 67 22.06 -12.77 -2.45
CA LYS A 67 22.46 -12.68 -3.86
C LYS A 67 21.50 -11.73 -4.57
N VAL A 68 22.07 -10.80 -5.36
CA VAL A 68 21.29 -9.93 -6.26
C VAL A 68 20.42 -10.83 -7.15
N SER A 69 19.10 -10.63 -7.11
CA SER A 69 18.16 -11.40 -7.93
C SER A 69 18.38 -11.11 -9.42
N ALA A 70 18.21 -12.12 -10.27
CA ALA A 70 18.25 -11.92 -11.72
C ALA A 70 17.10 -11.00 -12.17
N GLU A 71 17.27 -10.35 -13.32
CA GLU A 71 16.22 -9.52 -13.94
C GLU A 71 14.92 -10.34 -14.06
N GLY A 72 13.81 -9.80 -13.55
CA GLY A 72 12.49 -10.46 -13.50
C GLY A 72 12.18 -11.28 -12.24
N GLN A 73 13.14 -11.46 -11.31
CA GLN A 73 12.91 -12.20 -10.06
C GLN A 73 12.62 -11.29 -8.86
N SER A 74 11.47 -11.52 -8.22
CA SER A 74 11.09 -10.89 -6.96
C SER A 74 11.72 -11.62 -5.77
N THR A 75 12.51 -10.92 -4.96
CA THR A 75 12.97 -11.41 -3.66
C THR A 75 11.86 -11.22 -2.62
N VAL A 76 11.50 -12.30 -1.93
CA VAL A 76 10.44 -12.29 -0.91
C VAL A 76 11.01 -12.76 0.42
N SER A 77 10.74 -11.99 1.47
CA SER A 77 11.01 -12.36 2.85
C SER A 77 9.70 -12.46 3.63
N ILE A 78 9.59 -13.45 4.51
CA ILE A 78 8.49 -13.55 5.46
C ILE A 78 9.09 -13.68 6.85
N VAL A 79 8.63 -12.84 7.77
CA VAL A 79 9.02 -12.84 9.18
C VAL A 79 7.77 -12.98 10.04
N GLN A 80 7.95 -13.54 11.23
CA GLN A 80 6.87 -13.74 12.19
C GLN A 80 7.32 -13.30 13.58
N ALA A 81 6.44 -12.58 14.28
CA ALA A 81 6.62 -12.23 15.68
C ALA A 81 6.73 -13.49 16.56
N LYS A 82 7.53 -13.42 17.63
CA LYS A 82 7.57 -14.47 18.65
C LYS A 82 6.42 -14.33 19.63
N THR A 83 5.95 -13.09 19.81
CA THR A 83 4.77 -12.81 20.61
C THR A 83 3.52 -13.44 19.98
N ALA A 84 2.84 -14.30 20.75
CA ALA A 84 1.78 -15.16 20.23
C ALA A 84 0.52 -14.40 19.81
N LYS A 85 0.20 -13.31 20.50
CA LYS A 85 -0.98 -12.48 20.24
C LYS A 85 -0.57 -11.16 19.61
N ALA A 86 -1.24 -10.80 18.52
CA ALA A 86 -0.89 -9.60 17.77
C ALA A 86 -1.10 -8.31 18.58
N GLU A 87 -2.07 -8.29 19.52
CA GLU A 87 -2.34 -7.16 20.41
C GLU A 87 -1.20 -6.92 21.42
N ASP A 88 -0.45 -7.98 21.74
CA ASP A 88 0.65 -7.93 22.71
C ASP A 88 1.97 -7.48 22.07
N ILE A 89 2.08 -7.52 20.73
CA ILE A 89 3.28 -7.10 19.99
C ILE A 89 3.55 -5.62 20.27
N LYS A 90 4.75 -5.35 20.77
CA LYS A 90 5.22 -3.98 21.07
C LYS A 90 5.91 -3.36 19.86
N TYR A 91 5.97 -2.04 19.84
CA TYR A 91 6.57 -1.29 18.73
C TYR A 91 8.00 -1.74 18.41
N GLU A 92 8.84 -1.97 19.42
CA GLU A 92 10.22 -2.41 19.19
C GLU A 92 10.32 -3.77 18.50
N GLU A 93 9.39 -4.70 18.77
CA GLU A 93 9.32 -5.98 18.05
C GLU A 93 8.87 -5.76 16.60
N ILE A 94 7.89 -4.89 16.35
CA ILE A 94 7.48 -4.51 14.98
C ILE A 94 8.66 -3.92 14.21
N LYS A 95 9.40 -3.00 14.84
CA LYS A 95 10.56 -2.34 14.24
C LYS A 95 11.64 -3.33 13.84
N GLU A 96 11.96 -4.29 14.72
CA GLU A 96 12.94 -5.33 14.43
C GLU A 96 12.46 -6.27 13.31
N LEU A 97 11.19 -6.68 13.33
CA LEU A 97 10.61 -7.51 12.26
C LEU A 97 10.64 -6.81 10.90
N VAL A 98 10.31 -5.52 10.85
CA VAL A 98 10.38 -4.71 9.62
C VAL A 98 11.81 -4.67 9.10
N LYS A 99 12.78 -4.36 9.97
CA LYS A 99 14.20 -4.33 9.61
C LYS A 99 14.65 -5.68 9.08
N GLN A 100 14.36 -6.77 9.80
CA GLN A 100 14.72 -8.14 9.42
C GLN A 100 14.13 -8.52 8.06
N ALA A 101 12.84 -8.25 7.83
CA ALA A 101 12.20 -8.54 6.54
C ALA A 101 12.89 -7.79 5.41
N VAL A 102 13.10 -6.48 5.57
CA VAL A 102 13.75 -5.65 4.54
C VAL A 102 15.18 -6.13 4.27
N GLU A 103 15.97 -6.44 5.29
CA GLU A 103 17.34 -6.97 5.14
C GLU A 103 17.37 -8.32 4.42
N MET A 104 16.48 -9.25 4.78
CA MET A 104 16.34 -10.54 4.10
C MET A 104 15.91 -10.38 2.64
N ALA A 105 15.16 -9.32 2.31
CA ALA A 105 14.77 -8.98 0.95
C ALA A 105 15.83 -8.20 0.16
N GLY A 106 17.01 -7.94 0.74
CA GLY A 106 18.15 -7.26 0.09
C GLY A 106 18.44 -5.84 0.59
N GLY A 107 17.62 -5.31 1.50
CA GLY A 107 17.82 -4.01 2.14
C GLY A 107 17.45 -2.81 1.26
N PHE A 108 17.61 -1.60 1.81
CA PHE A 108 17.39 -0.34 1.08
C PHE A 108 18.67 0.29 0.52
N LYS A 109 19.85 -0.26 0.88
CA LYS A 109 21.12 0.25 0.40
C LYS A 109 21.18 0.19 -1.14
N GLY A 110 21.38 1.34 -1.78
CA GLY A 110 21.43 1.46 -3.24
C GLY A 110 20.07 1.71 -3.90
N LEU A 111 18.95 1.40 -3.22
CA LEU A 111 17.59 1.73 -3.67
C LEU A 111 17.19 3.14 -3.20
N ILE A 112 17.52 3.47 -1.95
CA ILE A 112 17.24 4.78 -1.35
C ILE A 112 18.55 5.53 -1.16
N LYS A 113 18.56 6.79 -1.58
CA LYS A 113 19.68 7.73 -1.47
C LYS A 113 19.23 9.01 -0.76
N ASP A 114 20.17 9.68 -0.13
CA ASP A 114 19.89 10.95 0.52
C ASP A 114 19.47 12.03 -0.48
N GLY A 115 18.53 12.89 -0.07
CA GLY A 115 17.93 13.94 -0.88
C GLY A 115 16.75 13.48 -1.76
N GLN A 116 16.45 12.19 -1.85
CA GLN A 116 15.36 11.67 -2.68
C GLN A 116 13.97 12.01 -2.13
N THR A 117 12.98 12.00 -3.02
CA THR A 117 11.57 11.97 -2.67
C THR A 117 11.09 10.52 -2.58
N VAL A 118 10.77 10.09 -1.37
CA VAL A 118 10.24 8.75 -1.06
C VAL A 118 8.77 8.85 -0.70
N VAL A 119 7.92 8.06 -1.35
CA VAL A 119 6.49 7.96 -1.05
C VAL A 119 6.20 6.60 -0.42
N LEU A 120 5.59 6.61 0.77
CA LEU A 120 5.06 5.44 1.43
C LEU A 120 3.54 5.41 1.22
N LYS A 121 3.03 4.29 0.73
CA LYS A 121 1.61 4.09 0.41
C LYS A 121 1.02 3.04 1.35
N PRO A 122 0.47 3.40 2.52
CA PRO A 122 -0.28 2.48 3.36
C PRO A 122 -1.59 2.04 2.69
N ASN A 123 -2.35 1.17 3.35
CA ASN A 123 -3.71 0.82 2.96
C ASN A 123 -4.65 1.23 4.09
N LEU A 124 -5.35 2.36 3.97
CA LEU A 124 -6.26 2.85 5.01
C LEU A 124 -7.72 2.57 4.72
N VAL A 125 -8.16 2.62 3.45
CA VAL A 125 -9.50 2.18 2.99
C VAL A 125 -10.72 2.84 3.69
N THR A 126 -10.91 2.65 4.99
CA THR A 126 -12.06 3.04 5.80
C THR A 126 -11.64 3.29 7.25
N GLN A 127 -12.42 4.08 7.99
CA GLN A 127 -12.31 4.23 9.45
C GLN A 127 -13.29 3.33 10.21
N ASP A 128 -14.18 2.62 9.50
CA ASP A 128 -15.22 1.77 10.08
C ASP A 128 -14.97 0.28 9.81
N ASP A 129 -15.24 -0.53 10.83
CA ASP A 129 -15.23 -1.99 10.82
C ASP A 129 -16.60 -2.49 10.36
N TYR A 130 -16.64 -3.03 9.14
CA TYR A 130 -17.84 -3.63 8.54
C TYR A 130 -17.83 -5.17 8.61
N THR A 131 -17.00 -5.76 9.45
CA THR A 131 -16.99 -7.22 9.64
C THR A 131 -18.17 -7.72 10.49
N LEU A 132 -18.86 -6.81 11.18
CA LEU A 132 -20.06 -7.14 11.94
C LEU A 132 -21.27 -7.44 11.01
N PRO A 133 -22.17 -8.35 11.43
CA PRO A 133 -23.38 -8.64 10.67
C PRO A 133 -24.20 -7.39 10.33
N GLY A 134 -24.74 -7.35 9.11
CA GLY A 134 -25.65 -6.28 8.69
C GLY A 134 -24.97 -4.95 8.34
N TRP A 135 -23.65 -4.94 8.06
CA TRP A 135 -22.89 -3.72 7.75
C TRP A 135 -22.96 -2.67 8.87
N GLN A 136 -23.09 -3.14 10.12
CA GLN A 136 -23.04 -2.28 11.29
C GLN A 136 -21.59 -1.78 11.46
N GLY A 137 -21.31 -0.61 10.91
CA GLY A 137 -20.03 0.06 11.05
C GLY A 137 -19.81 0.48 12.50
N ARG A 138 -18.69 0.07 13.09
CA ARG A 138 -18.15 0.66 14.31
C ARG A 138 -16.78 1.25 14.02
N PRO A 139 -16.31 2.26 14.76
CA PRO A 139 -14.97 2.79 14.55
C PRO A 139 -13.91 1.69 14.67
N LEU A 140 -13.02 1.61 13.67
CA LEU A 140 -11.87 0.70 13.70
C LEU A 140 -10.95 1.07 14.85
N VAL A 141 -10.41 0.07 15.53
CA VAL A 141 -9.26 0.31 16.39
C VAL A 141 -8.04 0.64 15.52
N PRO A 142 -7.16 1.58 15.90
CA PRO A 142 -6.01 1.96 15.06
C PRO A 142 -4.98 0.84 14.85
N GLU A 143 -4.93 -0.13 15.77
CA GLU A 143 -3.90 -1.17 15.84
C GLU A 143 -4.55 -2.54 15.63
N VAL A 144 -3.85 -3.45 14.94
CA VAL A 144 -4.23 -4.88 14.83
C VAL A 144 -5.65 -5.14 14.27
N ASN A 145 -6.22 -4.21 13.50
CA ASN A 145 -7.60 -4.34 13.02
C ASN A 145 -7.77 -5.26 11.77
N GLY A 146 -6.66 -5.68 11.14
CA GLY A 146 -6.67 -6.58 9.97
C GLY A 146 -7.30 -6.00 8.69
N THR A 147 -7.78 -4.76 8.73
CA THR A 147 -8.44 -4.05 7.63
C THR A 147 -7.52 -3.02 6.98
N THR A 148 -6.71 -2.35 7.80
CA THR A 148 -5.86 -1.22 7.43
C THR A 148 -4.43 -1.42 7.93
N THR A 149 -3.48 -0.76 7.28
CA THR A 149 -2.07 -0.84 7.66
C THR A 149 -1.89 -0.20 9.03
N ASP A 150 -1.39 -0.96 9.99
CA ASP A 150 -1.08 -0.47 11.34
C ASP A 150 -0.04 0.66 11.27
N TYR A 151 -0.32 1.81 11.89
CA TYR A 151 0.57 2.98 11.83
C TYR A 151 1.97 2.68 12.37
N ARG A 152 2.09 1.72 13.32
CA ARG A 152 3.37 1.29 13.90
C ARG A 152 4.27 0.65 12.84
N PHE A 153 3.69 -0.09 11.90
CA PHE A 153 4.43 -0.66 10.76
C PHE A 153 4.93 0.45 9.83
N THR A 154 4.05 1.41 9.47
CA THR A 154 4.45 2.55 8.64
C THR A 154 5.55 3.38 9.32
N ARG A 155 5.44 3.61 10.64
CA ARG A 155 6.48 4.29 11.43
C ARG A 155 7.82 3.57 11.37
N ALA A 156 7.85 2.27 11.56
CA ALA A 156 9.10 1.50 11.48
C ALA A 156 9.75 1.63 10.09
N VAL A 157 8.95 1.63 9.01
CA VAL A 157 9.46 1.85 7.65
C VAL A 157 9.97 3.28 7.46
N VAL A 158 9.27 4.31 7.98
CA VAL A 158 9.75 5.70 7.94
C VAL A 158 11.09 5.85 8.65
N GLU A 159 11.23 5.28 9.85
CA GLU A 159 12.48 5.30 10.61
C GLU A 159 13.61 4.62 9.83
N LEU A 160 13.33 3.49 9.15
CA LEU A 160 14.32 2.81 8.31
C LEU A 160 14.69 3.63 7.07
N VAL A 161 13.72 4.24 6.38
CA VAL A 161 13.95 5.13 5.23
C VAL A 161 14.84 6.31 5.64
N ARG A 162 14.59 6.91 6.81
CA ARG A 162 15.35 8.06 7.30
C ARG A 162 16.82 7.77 7.59
N GLN A 163 17.20 6.51 7.82
CA GLN A 163 18.62 6.13 7.92
C GLN A 163 19.38 6.30 6.59
N TYR A 164 18.67 6.22 5.46
CA TYR A 164 19.25 6.38 4.12
C TYR A 164 18.92 7.72 3.47
N ASN A 165 17.82 8.35 3.88
CA ASN A 165 17.32 9.62 3.34
C ASN A 165 17.05 10.67 4.44
N PRO A 166 18.07 11.09 5.20
CA PRO A 166 17.90 12.07 6.28
C PRO A 166 17.44 13.46 5.79
N ASN A 167 17.89 13.89 4.61
CA ASN A 167 17.66 15.26 4.11
C ASN A 167 16.62 15.35 2.98
N GLY A 168 16.16 14.22 2.45
CA GLY A 168 15.13 14.21 1.41
C GLY A 168 13.70 14.32 1.96
N LYS A 169 12.75 14.14 1.03
CA LYS A 169 11.31 14.22 1.33
C LYS A 169 10.76 12.82 1.54
N VAL A 170 9.97 12.65 2.60
CA VAL A 170 9.29 11.38 2.90
C VAL A 170 7.80 11.67 3.05
N TYR A 171 7.00 11.23 2.10
CA TYR A 171 5.56 11.44 2.10
C TYR A 171 4.83 10.17 2.47
N VAL A 172 3.78 10.28 3.29
CA VAL A 172 2.80 9.21 3.45
C VAL A 172 1.56 9.62 2.67
N MET A 173 1.26 8.92 1.58
CA MET A 173 0.19 9.29 0.66
C MET A 173 -0.90 8.22 0.67
N GLU A 174 -2.17 8.59 0.80
CA GLU A 174 -3.28 7.64 0.75
C GLU A 174 -4.53 8.23 0.11
N GLY A 175 -5.37 7.39 -0.48
CA GLY A 175 -6.76 7.68 -0.81
C GLY A 175 -7.68 6.64 -0.17
N SER A 176 -8.65 7.09 0.63
CA SER A 176 -9.62 6.22 1.30
C SER A 176 -11.03 6.35 0.70
N ALA A 177 -11.96 5.47 1.11
CA ALA A 177 -13.38 5.56 0.70
C ALA A 177 -14.17 6.65 1.46
N PHE A 178 -13.55 7.22 2.49
CA PHE A 178 -14.04 8.29 3.36
C PHE A 178 -13.11 9.51 3.24
N PRO A 179 -13.43 10.67 3.83
CA PRO A 179 -12.50 11.79 3.91
C PRO A 179 -11.14 11.32 4.43
N THR A 180 -10.12 11.35 3.58
CA THR A 180 -8.89 10.60 3.87
C THR A 180 -8.13 11.18 5.06
N LYS A 181 -8.22 12.50 5.26
CA LYS A 181 -7.66 13.16 6.46
C LYS A 181 -8.30 12.69 7.76
N ASP A 182 -9.61 12.46 7.76
CA ASP A 182 -10.33 11.95 8.94
C ASP A 182 -9.89 10.52 9.24
N VAL A 183 -9.81 9.67 8.20
CA VAL A 183 -9.31 8.30 8.33
C VAL A 183 -7.86 8.28 8.83
N MET A 184 -6.99 9.14 8.27
CA MET A 184 -5.60 9.27 8.73
C MET A 184 -5.55 9.66 10.21
N LYS A 185 -6.32 10.68 10.63
CA LYS A 185 -6.38 11.11 12.03
C LYS A 185 -6.87 9.99 12.95
N HIS A 186 -7.97 9.34 12.58
CA HIS A 186 -8.58 8.24 13.35
C HIS A 186 -7.61 7.07 13.54
N LEU A 187 -6.87 6.72 12.48
CA LEU A 187 -5.92 5.61 12.47
C LEU A 187 -4.49 6.01 12.88
N LYS A 188 -4.31 7.17 13.52
CA LYS A 188 -3.01 7.67 14.03
C LYS A 188 -1.93 7.88 12.95
N TYR A 189 -2.33 8.18 11.72
CA TYR A 189 -1.43 8.67 10.66
C TYR A 189 -1.23 10.18 10.82
N THR A 190 -0.50 10.56 11.86
CA THR A 190 -0.20 11.96 12.18
C THR A 190 1.30 12.12 12.53
N PRO A 191 1.84 13.36 12.50
CA PRO A 191 3.25 13.59 12.85
C PRO A 191 3.64 13.14 14.26
N GLU A 192 2.69 13.13 15.21
CA GLU A 192 2.90 12.67 16.58
C GLU A 192 3.23 11.17 16.63
N PHE A 193 2.50 10.36 15.88
CA PHE A 193 2.62 8.90 15.91
C PHE A 193 3.60 8.35 14.89
N ILE A 194 3.87 9.09 13.80
CA ILE A 194 4.80 8.70 12.73
C ILE A 194 5.76 9.88 12.47
N PRO A 195 6.72 10.14 13.37
CA PRO A 195 7.68 11.23 13.20
C PRO A 195 8.60 10.97 11.99
N GLY A 196 9.17 12.05 11.45
CA GLY A 196 10.07 11.98 10.30
C GLY A 196 9.37 11.97 8.94
N VAL A 197 8.04 12.01 8.89
CA VAL A 197 7.27 12.26 7.66
C VAL A 197 7.30 13.75 7.33
N THR A 198 7.57 14.09 6.07
CA THR A 198 7.53 15.46 5.54
C THR A 198 6.09 15.97 5.45
N ASP A 199 5.17 15.16 4.91
CA ASP A 199 3.74 15.48 4.87
C ASP A 199 2.88 14.22 4.73
N PHE A 200 1.65 14.29 5.25
CA PHE A 200 0.60 13.29 5.10
C PHE A 200 -0.38 13.75 4.03
N ILE A 201 -0.31 13.13 2.85
CA ILE A 201 -1.02 13.60 1.67
C ILE A 201 -2.29 12.76 1.45
N ALA A 202 -3.43 13.42 1.58
CA ALA A 202 -4.75 12.90 1.26
C ALA A 202 -5.02 13.07 -0.26
N LEU A 203 -5.09 11.97 -1.00
CA LEU A 203 -5.20 11.97 -2.47
C LEU A 203 -6.52 12.54 -2.98
N ASP A 204 -7.57 12.51 -2.17
CA ASP A 204 -8.86 13.15 -2.43
C ASP A 204 -8.80 14.69 -2.44
N GLU A 205 -7.77 15.29 -1.85
CA GLU A 205 -7.55 16.74 -1.84
C GLU A 205 -6.28 17.17 -2.61
N ALA A 206 -5.35 16.25 -2.82
CA ALA A 206 -4.05 16.53 -3.43
C ALA A 206 -4.04 16.46 -4.96
N CYS A 207 -5.18 16.19 -5.60
CA CYS A 207 -5.26 15.90 -7.03
C CYS A 207 -6.06 16.92 -7.86
N GLY A 208 -6.28 18.12 -7.32
CA GLY A 208 -7.03 19.19 -8.00
C GLY A 208 -8.52 19.14 -7.71
N ASP A 209 -9.28 19.95 -8.43
CA ASP A 209 -10.73 20.04 -8.27
C ASP A 209 -11.44 18.84 -8.91
N TRP A 210 -12.75 18.72 -8.67
CA TRP A 210 -13.57 17.64 -9.20
C TRP A 210 -13.51 17.62 -10.73
N GLN A 211 -13.06 16.50 -11.30
CA GLN A 211 -12.90 16.31 -12.75
C GLN A 211 -12.09 17.40 -13.48
N ASP A 212 -11.20 18.12 -12.76
CA ASP A 212 -10.21 19.00 -13.39
C ASP A 212 -9.03 18.18 -13.93
N TYR A 213 -9.22 17.64 -15.13
CA TYR A 213 -8.20 16.85 -15.84
C TYR A 213 -6.96 17.66 -16.26
N ASN A 214 -6.97 18.99 -16.13
CA ASN A 214 -5.85 19.86 -16.47
C ASN A 214 -5.10 20.41 -15.26
N SER A 215 -5.52 20.00 -14.05
CA SER A 215 -4.85 20.34 -12.80
C SER A 215 -3.33 20.08 -12.89
N PRO A 216 -2.48 21.07 -12.53
CA PRO A 216 -1.03 20.89 -12.50
C PRO A 216 -0.57 19.89 -11.43
N LYS A 217 -1.49 19.44 -10.56
CA LYS A 217 -1.26 18.41 -9.53
C LYS A 217 -1.37 16.98 -10.08
N LEU A 218 -1.76 16.82 -11.34
CA LEU A 218 -1.88 15.52 -12.00
C LEU A 218 -0.73 15.25 -12.96
N ALA A 219 -0.25 14.01 -12.95
CA ALA A 219 0.52 13.45 -14.04
C ALA A 219 -0.42 12.68 -14.98
N LYS A 220 -0.28 12.92 -16.28
CA LYS A 220 -1.02 12.22 -17.34
C LYS A 220 -0.11 11.13 -17.91
N VAL A 221 -0.56 9.89 -17.92
CA VAL A 221 0.18 8.76 -18.49
C VAL A 221 -0.61 8.17 -19.63
N ASP A 222 -0.01 8.13 -20.82
CA ASP A 222 -0.63 7.54 -22.00
C ASP A 222 -0.79 6.03 -21.83
N LEU A 223 -1.96 5.53 -22.23
CA LEU A 223 -2.23 4.10 -22.33
C LEU A 223 -1.42 3.49 -23.47
N THR A 224 -0.85 2.31 -23.24
CA THR A 224 -0.19 1.56 -24.32
C THR A 224 -1.22 1.07 -25.34
N SER A 225 -0.79 0.77 -26.57
CA SER A 225 -1.69 0.27 -27.63
C SER A 225 -2.47 -0.99 -27.22
N LYS A 226 -1.87 -1.86 -26.41
CA LYS A 226 -2.51 -3.06 -25.86
C LYS A 226 -3.66 -2.71 -24.89
N MET A 227 -3.51 -1.62 -24.16
CA MET A 227 -4.50 -1.15 -23.19
C MET A 227 -5.67 -0.45 -23.86
N LYS A 228 -5.41 0.36 -24.89
CA LYS A 228 -6.46 1.02 -25.68
C LYS A 228 -7.43 0.03 -26.31
N ASN A 229 -6.94 -1.13 -26.74
CA ASN A 229 -7.75 -2.19 -27.34
C ASN A 229 -8.48 -3.07 -26.32
N ASN A 230 -8.34 -2.81 -25.01
CA ASN A 230 -8.99 -3.59 -23.96
C ASN A 230 -10.28 -2.90 -23.51
N SER A 231 -11.43 -3.42 -23.94
CA SER A 231 -12.76 -2.90 -23.61
C SER A 231 -13.11 -2.88 -22.11
N ARG A 232 -12.27 -3.50 -21.26
CA ARG A 232 -12.41 -3.46 -19.80
C ARG A 232 -11.75 -2.23 -19.17
N ILE A 233 -10.87 -1.54 -19.89
CA ILE A 233 -10.23 -0.32 -19.41
C ILE A 233 -11.16 0.85 -19.70
N LYS A 234 -11.65 1.48 -18.64
CA LYS A 234 -12.41 2.73 -18.72
C LYS A 234 -11.56 3.84 -18.13
N THR A 235 -11.35 4.89 -18.90
CA THR A 235 -10.75 6.13 -18.38
C THR A 235 -11.81 6.93 -17.63
N PRO A 236 -11.40 7.88 -16.76
CA PRO A 236 -12.29 8.67 -15.89
C PRO A 236 -13.51 9.33 -16.55
N ASP A 237 -13.47 9.48 -17.86
CA ASP A 237 -14.36 10.23 -18.73
C ASP A 237 -15.13 9.32 -19.70
N ASN A 238 -15.38 8.06 -19.32
CA ASN A 238 -16.07 7.05 -20.15
C ASN A 238 -15.36 6.65 -21.45
N GLY A 239 -14.03 6.76 -21.52
CA GLY A 239 -13.26 6.25 -22.65
C GLY A 239 -12.95 7.29 -23.74
N THR A 240 -13.20 8.58 -23.51
CA THR A 240 -12.79 9.63 -24.47
C THR A 240 -11.30 9.99 -24.36
N HIS A 241 -10.63 9.59 -23.27
CA HIS A 241 -9.21 9.84 -23.08
C HIS A 241 -8.38 8.57 -23.19
N ASP A 242 -7.27 8.65 -23.91
CA ASP A 242 -6.26 7.59 -24.00
C ASP A 242 -5.26 7.62 -22.83
N LYS A 243 -5.66 8.16 -21.68
CA LYS A 243 -4.76 8.53 -20.58
C LYS A 243 -5.30 8.09 -19.22
N ILE A 244 -4.40 7.68 -18.34
CA ILE A 244 -4.66 7.61 -16.90
C ILE A 244 -4.06 8.82 -16.19
N TYR A 245 -4.61 9.12 -15.03
CA TYR A 245 -4.25 10.24 -14.20
C TYR A 245 -3.77 9.74 -12.86
N MET A 246 -2.63 10.26 -12.43
CA MET A 246 -2.05 9.97 -11.13
C MET A 246 -1.74 11.29 -10.43
N ASN A 247 -1.64 11.27 -9.11
CA ASN A 247 -1.04 12.39 -8.39
C ASN A 247 0.40 12.60 -8.89
N LYS A 248 0.78 13.85 -9.16
CA LYS A 248 2.09 14.19 -9.73
C LYS A 248 3.25 13.75 -8.83
N ILE A 249 3.16 13.99 -7.52
CA ILE A 249 4.18 13.57 -6.54
C ILE A 249 4.30 12.05 -6.55
N TYR A 250 3.17 11.33 -6.56
CA TYR A 250 3.16 9.87 -6.60
C TYR A 250 3.85 9.31 -7.86
N LYS A 251 3.63 9.93 -9.02
CA LYS A 251 4.22 9.49 -10.30
C LYS A 251 5.70 9.85 -10.46
N GLU A 252 6.12 10.98 -9.89
CA GLU A 252 7.44 11.56 -10.06
C GLU A 252 8.40 11.28 -8.89
N CYS A 253 7.93 10.63 -7.82
CA CYS A 253 8.81 10.25 -6.71
C CYS A 253 9.96 9.33 -7.17
N ASP A 254 11.10 9.44 -6.51
CA ASP A 254 12.28 8.62 -6.80
C ASP A 254 12.07 7.18 -6.33
N VAL A 255 11.37 7.01 -5.20
CA VAL A 255 11.09 5.70 -4.59
C VAL A 255 9.65 5.63 -4.11
N LEU A 256 8.93 4.59 -4.53
CA LEU A 256 7.60 4.26 -4.04
C LEU A 256 7.64 2.96 -3.22
N ILE A 257 7.22 3.03 -1.96
CA ILE A 257 7.13 1.87 -1.05
C ILE A 257 5.66 1.57 -0.76
N SER A 258 5.16 0.44 -1.26
CA SER A 258 3.80 -0.03 -0.97
C SER A 258 3.76 -0.77 0.36
N LEU A 259 2.84 -0.37 1.25
CA LEU A 259 2.65 -0.96 2.57
C LEU A 259 1.23 -1.54 2.70
N PRO A 260 0.88 -2.59 1.94
CA PRO A 260 -0.48 -3.11 1.91
C PRO A 260 -0.80 -4.00 3.12
N VAL A 261 -2.09 -4.21 3.39
CA VAL A 261 -2.57 -5.34 4.19
C VAL A 261 -3.04 -6.46 3.28
N LEU A 262 -2.54 -7.67 3.53
CA LEU A 262 -3.01 -8.88 2.88
C LEU A 262 -4.31 -9.33 3.56
N LYS A 263 -5.43 -9.21 2.84
CA LYS A 263 -6.75 -9.61 3.33
C LYS A 263 -7.66 -10.04 2.19
N THR A 264 -8.71 -10.78 2.51
CA THR A 264 -9.75 -11.13 1.54
C THR A 264 -10.52 -9.89 1.11
N HIS A 265 -11.04 -9.90 -0.12
CA HIS A 265 -11.82 -8.80 -0.65
C HIS A 265 -12.95 -9.34 -1.53
N TRP A 266 -14.19 -8.93 -1.27
CA TRP A 266 -15.37 -9.41 -1.98
C TRP A 266 -15.30 -9.23 -3.52
N GLY A 267 -14.87 -8.05 -3.99
CA GLY A 267 -14.65 -7.79 -5.43
C GLY A 267 -13.34 -8.31 -6.03
N ALA A 268 -12.19 -8.00 -5.41
CA ALA A 268 -10.86 -8.34 -5.92
C ALA A 268 -10.34 -9.73 -5.53
N LYS A 269 -11.12 -10.51 -4.77
CA LYS A 269 -10.76 -11.77 -4.10
C LYS A 269 -9.72 -11.59 -3.00
N VAL A 270 -8.61 -10.93 -3.29
CA VAL A 270 -7.53 -10.62 -2.36
C VAL A 270 -7.12 -9.16 -2.50
N SER A 271 -6.76 -8.53 -1.39
CA SER A 271 -6.13 -7.22 -1.33
C SER A 271 -4.63 -7.37 -1.13
N GLY A 272 -3.84 -6.40 -1.56
CA GLY A 272 -2.39 -6.47 -1.50
C GLY A 272 -1.73 -5.72 -2.64
N ALA A 273 -0.40 -5.61 -2.56
CA ALA A 273 0.51 -5.24 -3.64
C ALA A 273 -0.07 -4.23 -4.64
N ILE A 274 -0.47 -4.75 -5.81
CA ILE A 274 -0.92 -3.99 -6.97
C ILE A 274 -2.20 -3.17 -6.71
N LYS A 275 -3.12 -3.71 -5.91
CA LYS A 275 -4.37 -3.02 -5.56
C LYS A 275 -4.08 -1.76 -4.75
N ASN A 276 -3.04 -1.79 -3.93
CA ASN A 276 -2.70 -0.68 -3.06
C ASN A 276 -2.06 0.48 -3.82
N VAL A 277 -1.21 0.19 -4.80
CA VAL A 277 -0.51 1.22 -5.60
C VAL A 277 -1.29 1.69 -6.84
N ALA A 278 -2.23 0.90 -7.33
CA ALA A 278 -3.08 1.29 -8.46
C ALA A 278 -4.42 1.84 -7.97
N ILE A 279 -5.32 0.98 -7.47
CA ILE A 279 -6.67 1.41 -7.05
C ILE A 279 -6.59 2.37 -5.88
N GLY A 280 -5.80 2.03 -4.87
CA GLY A 280 -5.67 2.85 -3.66
C GLY A 280 -4.96 4.18 -3.86
N ALA A 281 -4.29 4.39 -5.00
CA ALA A 281 -3.61 5.64 -5.35
C ALA A 281 -4.33 6.43 -6.46
N ALA A 282 -5.41 5.89 -7.01
CA ALA A 282 -6.17 6.55 -8.07
C ALA A 282 -6.85 7.82 -7.49
N PRO A 283 -6.65 9.00 -8.10
CA PRO A 283 -7.27 10.25 -7.66
C PRO A 283 -8.80 10.16 -7.61
N PRO A 284 -9.44 10.17 -6.43
CA PRO A 284 -10.86 9.85 -6.36
C PRO A 284 -11.76 10.98 -6.88
N ASN A 285 -11.27 12.22 -6.89
CA ASN A 285 -11.88 13.41 -7.53
C ASN A 285 -11.88 13.33 -9.07
N ILE A 286 -11.01 12.50 -9.66
CA ILE A 286 -10.92 12.29 -11.11
C ILE A 286 -11.75 11.06 -11.52
N TYR A 287 -11.62 9.96 -10.77
CA TYR A 287 -12.20 8.65 -11.13
C TYR A 287 -13.62 8.40 -10.57
N GLY A 288 -14.23 9.37 -9.89
CA GLY A 288 -15.67 9.33 -9.59
C GLY A 288 -16.09 8.54 -8.35
N SER A 289 -15.25 8.44 -7.31
CA SER A 289 -15.59 7.72 -6.07
C SER A 289 -14.86 8.30 -4.85
N GLY A 290 -14.90 9.63 -4.72
CA GLY A 290 -14.32 10.36 -3.60
C GLY A 290 -15.34 11.00 -2.66
N PRO A 291 -14.92 11.38 -1.45
CA PRO A 291 -15.72 12.23 -0.54
C PRO A 291 -16.08 13.59 -1.16
N SER A 292 -15.25 14.10 -2.06
CA SER A 292 -15.44 15.36 -2.79
C SER A 292 -16.37 15.26 -4.01
N ASN A 293 -17.09 14.14 -4.20
CA ASN A 293 -18.06 14.01 -5.28
C ASN A 293 -19.28 14.93 -5.03
N PRO A 294 -19.60 15.88 -5.93
CA PRO A 294 -20.73 16.78 -5.75
C PRO A 294 -22.10 16.08 -5.78
N ASN A 295 -22.15 14.80 -6.19
CA ASN A 295 -23.37 13.99 -6.24
C ASN A 295 -23.47 12.97 -5.10
N ARG A 296 -22.62 13.04 -4.06
CA ARG A 296 -22.62 12.13 -2.90
C ARG A 296 -23.37 12.71 -1.71
#